data_AF-A0A1R4KB58-F1
#
_entry.id   AF-A0A1R4KB58-F1
#
_cell.length_a   1.000
_cell.length_b   1.000
_cell.length_c   1.000
_cell.angle_alpha   90.00
_cell.angle_beta   90.00
_cell.angle_gamma   90.00
#
_symmetry.space_group_name_H-M   'P 1'
#
loop_
_entity.id
_entity.type
_entity.pdbx_description
1 polymer ?
#
loop_
_entity_poly.entity_id
_entity_poly.type
_entity_poly.pdbx_seq_one_letter_code
_entity_poly.pdbx_strand_id
1 'polypeptide(L)'
;MGSGAVAGLGQTGRAITRDAILASGTILTLVAALSFLRADSGWLRRSVESLALFGSDPSLMTDGSFLAILIRNAGVAAFLFSGVVTAGVTTLAALVLTAFAIGTSMALVQSASGWIRLLGDVAWYAPIEFASLAVVGAAGLVPLLSALRAGAGDSEERQPRRGPLHRYLAALPAALRLGVLGFVGIVIGAAVESAVIALR
;
A
#
# COMPACT_ATOMS: atom_id res chain seq x y z
N MET A 1 10.02 26.30 32.18
CA MET A 1 9.21 25.07 32.22
C MET A 1 8.52 24.76 30.87
N GLY A 2 9.24 24.83 29.72
CA GLY A 2 8.62 24.69 28.39
C GLY A 2 9.12 23.53 27.52
N SER A 3 10.10 22.74 27.96
CA SER A 3 10.77 21.74 27.10
C SER A 3 10.05 20.38 27.02
N GLY A 4 9.15 20.05 27.95
CA GLY A 4 8.51 18.73 28.02
C GLY A 4 7.38 18.53 27.00
N ALA A 5 6.59 19.58 26.72
CA ALA A 5 5.38 19.46 25.89
C ALA A 5 5.67 19.23 24.40
N VAL A 6 6.81 19.70 23.89
CA VAL A 6 7.21 19.51 22.48
C VAL A 6 7.70 18.07 22.23
N ALA A 7 8.27 17.42 23.24
CA ALA A 7 8.76 16.04 23.13
C ALA A 7 7.61 15.01 23.07
N GLY A 8 6.52 15.23 23.84
CA GLY A 8 5.36 14.33 23.87
C GLY A 8 4.60 14.24 22.54
N LEU A 9 4.40 15.38 21.87
CA LEU A 9 3.72 15.44 20.57
C LEU A 9 4.44 14.63 19.47
N GLY A 10 5.77 14.55 19.55
CA GLY A 10 6.57 13.74 18.62
C GLY A 10 6.39 12.24 18.82
N GLN A 11 6.21 11.77 20.06
CA GLN A 11 6.06 10.35 20.36
C GLN A 11 4.71 9.79 19.89
N THR A 12 3.61 10.50 20.14
CA THR A 12 2.27 10.08 19.70
C THR A 12 2.16 9.99 18.18
N GLY A 13 2.72 10.98 17.46
CA GLY A 13 2.74 10.97 16.00
C GLY A 13 3.52 9.77 15.43
N ARG A 14 4.69 9.48 16.01
CA ARG A 14 5.49 8.30 15.61
C ARG A 14 4.75 6.99 15.85
N ALA A 15 4.04 6.86 16.98
CA ALA A 15 3.24 5.68 17.27
C ALA A 15 2.14 5.49 16.21
N ILE A 16 1.38 6.55 15.90
CA ILE A 16 0.32 6.48 14.88
C ILE A 16 0.87 6.06 13.52
N THR A 17 1.97 6.68 13.08
CA THR A 17 2.62 6.32 11.82
C THR A 17 3.07 4.85 11.81
N ARG A 18 3.73 4.39 12.87
CA ARG A 18 4.16 3.00 13.00
C ARG A 18 2.97 2.05 12.91
N ASP A 19 1.91 2.34 13.65
CA ASP A 19 0.74 1.45 13.71
C ASP A 19 -0.02 1.43 12.37
N ALA A 20 -0.04 2.53 11.63
CA ALA A 20 -0.56 2.59 10.27
C ALA A 20 0.26 1.73 9.28
N ILE A 21 1.60 1.78 9.37
CA ILE A 21 2.51 0.95 8.57
C ILE A 21 2.31 -0.53 8.88
N LEU A 22 2.24 -0.88 10.18
CA LEU A 22 2.00 -2.26 10.59
C LEU A 22 0.63 -2.76 10.11
N ALA A 23 -0.43 -1.96 10.25
CA ALA A 23 -1.78 -2.34 9.81
C ALA A 23 -1.83 -2.57 8.30
N SER A 24 -1.34 -1.62 7.51
CA SER A 24 -1.32 -1.72 6.04
C SER A 24 -0.46 -2.88 5.55
N GLY A 25 0.78 -3.02 6.06
CA GLY A 25 1.67 -4.14 5.74
C GLY A 25 1.08 -5.50 6.12
N THR A 26 0.41 -5.59 7.28
CA THR A 26 -0.27 -6.81 7.72
C THR A 26 -1.42 -7.17 6.81
N ILE A 27 -2.29 -6.21 6.46
CA ILE A 27 -3.41 -6.46 5.52
C ILE A 27 -2.87 -6.93 4.18
N LEU A 28 -1.87 -6.23 3.63
CA LEU A 28 -1.26 -6.61 2.35
C LEU A 28 -0.71 -8.04 2.40
N THR A 29 0.07 -8.36 3.42
CA THR A 29 0.74 -9.65 3.52
C THR A 29 -0.24 -10.79 3.76
N LEU A 30 -1.17 -10.63 4.70
CA LEU A 30 -2.13 -11.68 5.04
C LEU A 30 -3.10 -11.95 3.88
N VAL A 31 -3.66 -10.91 3.27
CA VAL A 31 -4.60 -11.09 2.16
C VAL A 31 -3.87 -11.66 0.93
N ALA A 32 -2.66 -11.20 0.62
CA ALA A 32 -1.88 -11.76 -0.48
C ALA A 32 -1.56 -13.24 -0.25
N ALA A 33 -1.12 -13.61 0.97
CA ALA A 33 -0.84 -15.00 1.31
C ALA A 33 -2.10 -15.87 1.25
N LEU A 34 -3.22 -15.41 1.80
CA LEU A 34 -4.49 -16.13 1.73
C LEU A 34 -4.97 -16.31 0.29
N SER A 35 -4.89 -15.25 -0.52
CA SER A 35 -5.24 -15.31 -1.95
C SER A 35 -4.34 -16.24 -2.72
N PHE A 36 -3.03 -16.23 -2.46
CA PHE A 36 -2.07 -17.16 -3.06
C PHE A 36 -2.42 -18.62 -2.72
N LEU A 37 -2.70 -18.92 -1.45
CA LEU A 37 -3.04 -20.27 -0.98
C LEU A 37 -4.41 -20.75 -1.48
N ARG A 38 -5.34 -19.82 -1.74
CA ARG A 38 -6.72 -20.09 -2.18
C ARG A 38 -6.90 -19.97 -3.68
N ALA A 39 -5.85 -19.63 -4.42
CA ALA A 39 -5.92 -19.43 -5.86
C ALA A 39 -6.18 -20.77 -6.55
N ASP A 40 -7.46 -21.14 -6.65
CA ASP A 40 -7.87 -22.26 -7.47
C ASP A 40 -7.69 -21.87 -8.95
N SER A 41 -6.95 -22.72 -9.66
CA SER A 41 -6.66 -22.62 -11.09
C SER A 41 -7.90 -22.34 -11.94
N GLY A 42 -9.07 -22.88 -11.58
CA GLY A 42 -10.31 -22.69 -12.33
C GLY A 42 -11.00 -21.34 -12.12
N TRP A 43 -10.84 -20.71 -10.96
CA TRP A 43 -11.39 -19.37 -10.69
C TRP A 43 -10.48 -18.27 -11.26
N LEU A 44 -9.17 -18.45 -11.13
CA LEU A 44 -8.16 -17.54 -11.68
C LEU A 44 -8.28 -17.40 -13.20
N ARG A 45 -8.37 -18.53 -13.90
CA ARG A 45 -8.50 -18.56 -15.36
C ARG A 45 -9.73 -17.79 -15.85
N ARG A 46 -10.88 -18.01 -15.21
CA ARG A 46 -12.13 -17.28 -15.52
C ARG A 46 -12.05 -15.78 -15.22
N SER A 47 -11.28 -15.39 -14.20
CA SER A 47 -11.10 -13.99 -13.84
C SER A 47 -10.16 -13.24 -14.80
N VAL A 48 -9.13 -13.92 -15.32
CA VAL A 48 -8.26 -13.37 -16.37
C VAL A 48 -9.02 -13.25 -17.69
N GLU A 49 -9.80 -14.27 -18.05
CA GLU A 49 -10.65 -14.26 -19.25
C GLU A 49 -11.71 -13.13 -19.18
N SER A 50 -12.29 -12.86 -18.01
CA SER A 50 -13.25 -11.76 -17.84
C SER A 50 -12.58 -10.39 -17.89
N LEU A 51 -11.37 -10.22 -17.35
CA LEU A 51 -10.59 -8.97 -17.46
C LEU A 51 -10.18 -8.66 -18.90
N ALA A 52 -9.90 -9.68 -19.71
CA ALA A 52 -9.64 -9.52 -21.14
C ALA A 52 -10.87 -9.02 -21.92
N LEU A 53 -12.09 -9.32 -21.45
CA LEU A 53 -13.34 -8.84 -22.03
C LEU A 53 -13.64 -7.36 -21.70
N PHE A 54 -13.05 -6.80 -20.64
CA PHE A 54 -13.23 -5.39 -20.26
C PHE A 54 -12.35 -4.40 -21.04
N GLY A 55 -11.70 -4.84 -22.13
CA GLY A 55 -11.03 -3.94 -23.08
C GLY A 55 -9.71 -3.33 -22.57
N SER A 56 -9.11 -3.88 -21.52
CA SER A 56 -7.74 -3.57 -21.13
C SER A 56 -6.83 -4.00 -22.28
N ASP A 57 -6.19 -3.05 -22.98
CA ASP A 57 -5.19 -3.39 -24.00
C ASP A 57 -4.13 -4.29 -23.34
N PRO A 58 -4.01 -5.57 -23.74
CA PRO A 58 -3.09 -6.51 -23.10
C PRO A 58 -1.64 -6.02 -23.17
N SER A 59 -1.33 -5.17 -24.16
CA SER A 59 0.00 -4.57 -24.32
C SER A 59 0.39 -3.67 -23.14
N LEU A 60 -0.55 -3.01 -22.47
CA LEU A 60 -0.26 -2.19 -21.28
C LEU A 60 0.05 -3.03 -20.03
N MET A 61 -0.38 -4.30 -20.01
CA MET A 61 -0.04 -5.23 -18.93
C MET A 61 1.28 -5.98 -19.19
N THR A 62 1.69 -6.12 -20.44
CA THR A 62 2.94 -6.79 -20.84
C THR A 62 4.07 -5.83 -21.18
N ASP A 63 3.80 -4.52 -21.28
CA ASP A 63 4.84 -3.52 -21.50
C ASP A 63 5.73 -3.40 -20.24
N GLY A 64 6.97 -3.88 -20.39
CA GLY A 64 8.01 -3.78 -19.39
C GLY A 64 8.71 -2.41 -19.36
N SER A 65 8.22 -1.43 -20.13
CA SER A 65 8.75 -0.07 -20.08
C SER A 65 8.58 0.55 -18.70
N PHE A 66 9.57 1.35 -18.30
CA PHE A 66 9.55 2.09 -17.03
C PHE A 66 8.24 2.88 -16.84
N LEU A 67 7.76 3.54 -17.90
CA LEU A 67 6.59 4.39 -17.82
C LEU A 67 5.30 3.58 -17.60
N ALA A 68 5.15 2.44 -18.27
CA ALA A 68 3.99 1.56 -18.09
C ALA A 68 3.93 1.01 -16.66
N ILE A 69 5.07 0.52 -16.14
CA ILE A 69 5.19 0.05 -14.76
C ILE A 69 4.89 1.17 -13.77
N LEU A 70 5.48 2.35 -13.97
CA LEU A 70 5.28 3.50 -13.10
C LEU A 70 3.83 3.93 -13.06
N ILE A 71 3.15 4.06 -14.21
CA ILE A 71 1.74 4.46 -14.26
C ILE A 71 0.85 3.46 -13.53
N ARG A 72 1.08 2.15 -13.73
CA ARG A 72 0.34 1.09 -13.04
C ARG A 72 0.49 1.20 -11.52
N ASN A 73 1.73 1.29 -11.04
CA ASN A 73 2.02 1.36 -9.61
C ASN A 73 1.58 2.69 -8.99
N ALA A 74 1.73 3.80 -9.72
CA ALA A 74 1.24 5.11 -9.32
C ALA A 74 -0.29 5.15 -9.23
N GLY A 75 -1.01 4.46 -10.12
CA GLY A 75 -2.47 4.32 -10.07
C GLY A 75 -2.92 3.61 -8.80
N VAL A 76 -2.27 2.50 -8.45
CA VAL A 76 -2.54 1.78 -7.18
C VAL A 76 -2.22 2.66 -5.98
N ALA A 77 -1.09 3.38 -6.01
CA ALA A 77 -0.70 4.30 -4.93
C ALA A 77 -1.68 5.46 -4.76
N ALA A 78 -2.12 6.07 -5.86
CA ALA A 78 -3.13 7.12 -5.82
C ALA A 78 -4.44 6.60 -5.22
N PHE A 79 -4.85 5.38 -5.59
CA PHE A 79 -6.04 4.75 -5.02
C PHE A 79 -5.89 4.46 -3.53
N LEU A 80 -4.74 3.93 -3.09
CA LEU A 80 -4.40 3.75 -1.67
C LEU A 80 -4.39 5.08 -0.91
N PHE A 81 -3.82 6.13 -1.48
CA PHE A 81 -3.72 7.45 -0.85
C PHE A 81 -5.08 8.19 -0.80
N SER A 82 -6.02 7.85 -1.67
CA SER A 82 -7.34 8.49 -1.73
C SER A 82 -8.13 8.41 -0.42
N GLY A 83 -7.80 7.48 0.50
CA GLY A 83 -8.45 7.42 1.81
C GLY A 83 -8.16 8.61 2.71
N VAL A 84 -7.14 9.43 2.39
CA VAL A 84 -6.97 10.75 3.02
C VAL A 84 -8.18 11.67 2.76
N VAL A 85 -8.95 11.44 1.70
CA VAL A 85 -10.18 12.19 1.41
C VAL A 85 -11.43 11.44 1.90
N THR A 86 -11.40 10.10 1.87
CA THR A 86 -12.56 9.27 2.22
C THR A 86 -12.51 8.71 3.65
N ALA A 87 -11.77 9.35 4.55
CA ALA A 87 -11.58 8.87 5.92
C ALA A 87 -11.16 7.39 6.03
N GLY A 88 -10.22 6.95 5.17
CA GLY A 88 -9.60 5.62 5.17
C GLY A 88 -10.39 4.51 4.47
N VAL A 89 -11.65 4.75 4.10
CA VAL A 89 -12.51 3.71 3.48
C VAL A 89 -11.91 3.17 2.17
N THR A 90 -11.55 4.04 1.24
CA THR A 90 -10.96 3.60 -0.04
C THR A 90 -9.59 2.97 0.15
N THR A 91 -8.77 3.43 1.10
CA THR A 91 -7.49 2.79 1.42
C THR A 91 -7.67 1.35 1.88
N LEU A 92 -8.64 1.07 2.77
CA LEU A 92 -8.90 -0.29 3.23
C LEU A 92 -9.36 -1.21 2.08
N ALA A 93 -10.28 -0.72 1.25
CA ALA A 93 -10.73 -1.45 0.07
C ALA A 93 -9.56 -1.69 -0.91
N ALA A 94 -8.77 -0.65 -1.20
CA ALA A 94 -7.61 -0.71 -2.08
C ALA A 94 -6.54 -1.68 -1.56
N LEU A 95 -6.26 -1.70 -0.25
CA LEU A 95 -5.33 -2.65 0.36
C LEU A 95 -5.78 -4.09 0.12
N VAL A 96 -7.05 -4.39 0.36
CA VAL A 96 -7.60 -5.74 0.15
C VAL A 96 -7.54 -6.14 -1.33
N LEU A 97 -8.00 -5.26 -2.24
CA LEU A 97 -7.99 -5.54 -3.67
C LEU A 97 -6.58 -5.70 -4.23
N THR A 98 -5.65 -4.85 -3.81
CA THR A 98 -4.24 -4.90 -4.24
C THR A 98 -3.57 -6.17 -3.73
N ALA A 99 -3.73 -6.49 -2.44
CA ALA A 99 -3.18 -7.71 -1.85
C ALA A 99 -3.73 -8.96 -2.53
N PHE A 100 -5.04 -8.96 -2.80
CA PHE A 100 -5.70 -10.02 -3.50
C PHE A 100 -5.10 -10.20 -4.90
N ALA A 101 -4.95 -9.12 -5.66
CA ALA A 101 -4.35 -9.12 -7.00
C ALA A 101 -2.88 -9.61 -6.99
N ILE A 102 -2.09 -9.25 -5.99
CA ILE A 102 -0.71 -9.72 -5.85
C ILE A 102 -0.67 -11.22 -5.60
N GLY A 103 -1.46 -11.71 -4.64
CA GLY A 103 -1.50 -13.14 -4.29
C GLY A 103 -1.95 -14.02 -5.46
N THR A 104 -2.98 -13.60 -6.19
CA THR A 104 -3.49 -14.32 -7.36
C THR A 104 -2.48 -14.30 -8.52
N SER A 105 -1.85 -13.16 -8.79
CA SER A 105 -0.83 -13.03 -9.83
C SER A 105 0.39 -13.91 -9.54
N MET A 106 0.85 -13.94 -8.29
CA MET A 106 1.94 -14.82 -7.88
C MET A 106 1.59 -16.31 -8.07
N ALA A 107 0.36 -16.73 -7.73
CA ALA A 107 -0.07 -18.11 -7.94
C ALA A 107 -0.15 -18.48 -9.43
N LEU A 108 -0.58 -17.56 -10.28
CA LEU A 108 -0.59 -17.74 -11.73
C LEU A 108 0.83 -17.90 -12.29
N VAL A 109 1.76 -17.01 -11.92
CA VAL A 109 3.16 -17.11 -12.38
C VAL A 109 3.82 -18.38 -11.84
N GLN A 110 3.58 -18.71 -10.56
CA GLN A 110 4.09 -19.92 -9.92
C GLN A 110 3.62 -21.19 -10.61
N SER A 111 2.34 -21.29 -10.97
CA SER A 111 1.79 -22.46 -11.67
C SER A 111 2.29 -22.56 -13.12
N ALA A 112 2.54 -21.44 -13.80
CA ALA A 112 3.00 -21.43 -15.19
C ALA A 112 4.52 -21.66 -15.34
N SER A 113 5.33 -21.10 -14.44
CA SER A 113 6.80 -21.01 -14.59
C SER A 113 7.59 -21.72 -13.50
N GLY A 114 6.92 -22.19 -12.44
CA GLY A 114 7.56 -22.78 -11.27
C GLY A 114 8.20 -21.76 -10.33
N TRP A 115 8.52 -22.21 -9.11
CA TRP A 115 9.02 -21.35 -8.03
C TRP A 115 10.38 -20.70 -8.31
N ILE A 116 11.31 -21.45 -8.91
CA ILE A 116 12.68 -20.97 -9.15
C ILE A 116 12.65 -19.76 -10.08
N ARG A 117 11.88 -19.84 -11.16
CA ARG A 117 11.73 -18.75 -12.12
C ARG A 117 10.97 -17.58 -11.52
N LEU A 118 9.88 -17.82 -10.79
CA LEU A 118 9.16 -16.76 -10.07
C LEU A 118 10.07 -15.97 -9.12
N LEU A 119 10.86 -16.66 -8.29
CA LEU A 119 11.74 -16.00 -7.33
C LEU A 119 12.85 -15.24 -8.04
N GLY A 120 13.49 -15.84 -9.05
CA GLY A 120 14.48 -15.13 -9.87
C GLY A 120 13.88 -13.90 -10.56
N ASP A 121 12.61 -14.00 -10.95
CA ASP A 121 11.96 -12.97 -11.72
C ASP A 121 11.54 -11.75 -10.87
N VAL A 122 11.14 -11.98 -9.63
CA VAL A 122 10.40 -11.01 -8.81
C VAL A 122 11.16 -10.57 -7.54
N ALA A 123 12.12 -11.37 -7.05
CA ALA A 123 12.75 -11.13 -5.74
C ALA A 123 13.47 -9.78 -5.61
N TRP A 124 13.91 -9.19 -6.72
CA TRP A 124 14.71 -7.96 -6.70
C TRP A 124 13.90 -6.67 -6.49
N TYR A 125 12.72 -6.58 -7.11
CA TYR A 125 11.92 -5.34 -7.07
C TYR A 125 10.68 -5.48 -6.17
N ALA A 126 10.08 -6.67 -6.04
CA ALA A 126 8.84 -6.83 -5.28
C ALA A 126 8.93 -6.42 -3.81
N PRO A 127 10.02 -6.69 -3.05
CA PRO A 127 10.10 -6.21 -1.67
C PRO A 127 10.03 -4.69 -1.57
N ILE A 128 10.64 -3.98 -2.53
CA ILE A 128 10.63 -2.51 -2.59
C ILE A 128 9.23 -2.03 -2.91
N GLU A 129 8.58 -2.59 -3.94
CA GLU A 129 7.22 -2.20 -4.32
C GLU A 129 6.21 -2.49 -3.19
N PHE A 130 6.29 -3.66 -2.58
CA PHE A 130 5.39 -4.06 -1.50
C PHE A 130 5.54 -3.18 -0.27
N ALA A 131 6.78 -2.87 0.13
CA ALA A 131 7.06 -1.94 1.22
C ALA A 131 6.55 -0.53 0.88
N SER A 132 6.73 -0.09 -0.36
CA SER A 132 6.28 1.22 -0.82
C SER A 132 4.75 1.33 -0.81
N LEU A 133 4.04 0.31 -1.31
CA LEU A 133 2.58 0.22 -1.25
C LEU A 133 2.07 0.19 0.20
N ALA A 134 2.75 -0.52 1.11
CA ALA A 134 2.43 -0.48 2.53
C ALA A 134 2.58 0.94 3.11
N VAL A 135 3.66 1.64 2.79
CA VAL A 135 3.89 3.03 3.24
C VAL A 135 2.82 3.99 2.68
N VAL A 136 2.42 3.85 1.41
CA VAL A 136 1.33 4.66 0.83
C VAL A 136 -0.02 4.30 1.47
N GLY A 137 -0.29 3.01 1.71
CA GLY A 137 -1.47 2.57 2.46
C GLY A 137 -1.51 3.14 3.87
N ALA A 138 -0.37 3.16 4.57
CA ALA A 138 -0.25 3.80 5.87
C ALA A 138 -0.57 5.30 5.79
N ALA A 139 -0.05 5.99 4.78
CA ALA A 139 -0.34 7.39 4.53
C ALA A 139 -1.86 7.66 4.41
N GLY A 140 -2.59 6.79 3.72
CA GLY A 140 -4.06 6.85 3.60
C GLY A 140 -4.82 6.62 4.91
N LEU A 141 -4.24 5.89 5.87
CA LEU A 141 -4.88 5.56 7.15
C LEU A 141 -4.51 6.49 8.30
N VAL A 142 -3.36 7.19 8.24
CA VAL A 142 -2.84 8.04 9.33
C VAL A 142 -3.87 9.07 9.84
N PRO A 143 -4.59 9.82 8.98
CA PRO A 143 -5.58 10.79 9.45
C PRO A 143 -6.73 10.14 10.22
N LEU A 144 -7.23 9.00 9.72
CA LEU A 144 -8.31 8.22 10.37
C LEU A 144 -7.86 7.73 11.75
N LEU A 145 -6.69 7.08 11.84
CA LEU A 145 -6.18 6.54 13.10
C LEU A 145 -5.92 7.64 14.14
N SER A 146 -5.49 8.82 13.68
CA SER A 146 -5.31 10.00 14.54
C SER A 146 -6.64 10.50 15.13
N ALA A 147 -7.72 10.46 14.35
CA ALA A 147 -9.05 10.82 14.79
C ALA A 147 -9.65 9.78 15.76
N LEU A 148 -9.49 8.48 15.48
CA LEU A 148 -10.00 7.39 16.33
C LEU A 148 -9.34 7.40 17.71
N ARG A 149 -8.03 7.64 17.79
CA ARG A 149 -7.32 7.80 19.08
C ARG A 149 -7.76 9.02 19.87
N ALA A 150 -8.36 10.02 19.24
CA ALA A 150 -8.99 11.13 19.95
C ALA A 150 -10.24 10.68 20.70
N GLY A 151 -11.03 9.78 20.11
CA GLY A 151 -12.27 9.26 20.68
C GLY A 151 -12.05 8.16 21.74
N ALA A 152 -10.98 7.38 21.62
CA ALA A 152 -10.71 6.23 22.50
C ALA A 152 -10.34 6.59 23.96
N GLY A 153 -10.17 7.87 24.29
CA GLY A 153 -9.94 8.29 25.68
C GLY A 153 -8.52 8.05 26.20
N ASP A 154 -7.56 7.61 25.38
CA ASP A 154 -6.12 7.41 25.70
C ASP A 154 -5.36 8.70 26.12
N SER A 155 -6.08 9.78 26.44
CA SER A 155 -5.48 11.04 26.86
C SER A 155 -5.36 11.08 28.39
N GLU A 156 -4.34 10.39 28.92
CA GLU A 156 -3.79 10.62 30.27
C GLU A 156 -3.21 12.03 30.42
N GLU A 157 -2.98 12.75 29.31
CA GLU A 157 -2.34 14.06 29.32
C GLU A 157 -3.36 15.18 29.15
N ARG A 158 -3.37 16.13 30.10
CA ARG A 158 -4.21 17.34 30.24
C ARG A 158 -4.13 18.32 29.06
N GLN A 159 -4.21 17.87 27.82
CA GLN A 159 -4.33 18.75 26.66
C GLN A 159 -5.80 19.12 26.46
N PRO A 160 -6.08 20.38 26.08
CA PRO A 160 -7.44 20.83 25.78
C PRO A 160 -8.06 19.89 24.74
N ARG A 161 -9.27 19.39 25.03
CA ARG A 161 -10.04 18.44 24.21
C ARG A 161 -10.31 19.02 22.82
N ARG A 162 -9.37 18.91 21.90
CA ARG A 162 -9.58 19.21 20.48
C ARG A 162 -10.34 18.03 19.86
N GLY A 163 -11.40 18.32 19.12
CA GLY A 163 -12.27 17.31 18.50
C GLY A 163 -11.56 16.40 17.49
N PRO A 164 -12.19 15.28 17.10
CA PRO A 164 -11.60 14.28 16.20
C PRO A 164 -11.21 14.87 14.83
N LEU A 165 -12.02 15.79 14.30
CA LEU A 165 -11.73 16.49 13.04
C LEU A 165 -10.42 17.29 13.11
N HIS A 166 -10.15 17.95 14.24
CA HIS A 166 -8.91 18.70 14.42
C HIS A 166 -7.69 17.76 14.37
N ARG A 167 -7.77 16.59 15.03
CA ARG A 167 -6.68 15.61 15.00
C ARG A 167 -6.49 15.00 13.62
N TYR A 168 -7.57 14.78 12.89
CA TYR A 168 -7.54 14.34 11.49
C TYR A 168 -6.74 15.32 10.63
N LEU A 169 -7.13 16.60 10.65
CA LEU A 169 -6.49 17.65 9.86
C LEU A 169 -5.03 17.88 10.27
N ALA A 170 -4.75 17.83 11.57
CA ALA A 170 -3.38 17.97 12.09
C ALA A 170 -2.45 16.83 11.64
N ALA A 171 -2.98 15.68 11.24
CA ALA A 171 -2.21 14.53 10.76
C ALA A 171 -1.94 14.55 9.24
N LEU A 172 -2.58 15.44 8.48
CA LEU A 172 -2.41 15.54 7.03
C LEU A 172 -0.94 15.75 6.59
N PRO A 173 -0.13 16.60 7.25
CA PRO A 173 1.27 16.77 6.86
C PRO A 173 2.09 15.47 7.01
N ALA A 174 1.80 14.66 8.03
CA ALA A 174 2.46 13.37 8.22
C ALA A 174 2.02 12.37 7.15
N ALA A 175 0.72 12.32 6.83
CA ALA A 175 0.19 11.52 5.73
C ALA A 175 0.85 11.88 4.39
N LEU A 176 0.95 13.18 4.06
CA LEU A 176 1.59 13.65 2.83
C LEU A 176 3.07 13.23 2.75
N ARG A 177 3.83 13.37 3.85
CA ARG A 177 5.24 12.95 3.89
C ARG A 177 5.40 11.45 3.65
N LEU A 178 4.54 10.63 4.25
CA LEU A 178 4.53 9.19 4.00
C LEU A 178 4.12 8.86 2.56
N GLY A 179 3.11 9.56 2.02
CA GLY A 179 2.68 9.40 0.63
C GLY A 179 3.82 9.67 -0.35
N VAL A 180 4.57 10.77 -0.16
CA VAL A 180 5.75 11.10 -0.96
C VAL A 180 6.83 10.04 -0.80
N LEU A 181 7.13 9.61 0.43
CA LEU A 181 8.14 8.58 0.68
C LEU A 181 7.80 7.26 -0.02
N GLY A 182 6.55 6.81 0.09
CA GLY A 182 6.07 5.61 -0.59
C GLY A 182 6.09 5.76 -2.11
N PHE A 183 5.72 6.94 -2.64
CA PHE A 183 5.78 7.21 -4.08
C PHE A 183 7.22 7.19 -4.62
N VAL A 184 8.20 7.75 -3.89
CA VAL A 184 9.61 7.64 -4.26
C VAL A 184 10.05 6.17 -4.31
N GLY A 185 9.62 5.37 -3.33
CA GLY A 185 9.88 3.93 -3.34
C GLY A 185 9.27 3.22 -4.56
N ILE A 186 8.08 3.62 -5.00
CA ILE A 186 7.45 3.11 -6.23
C ILE A 186 8.25 3.47 -7.48
N VAL A 187 8.74 4.71 -7.57
CA VAL A 187 9.60 5.15 -8.70
C VAL A 187 10.87 4.30 -8.76
N ILE A 188 11.49 4.05 -7.61
CA ILE A 188 12.68 3.19 -7.51
C ILE A 188 12.32 1.75 -7.91
N GLY A 189 11.22 1.19 -7.41
CA GLY A 189 10.74 -0.14 -7.78
C GLY A 189 10.54 -0.30 -9.29
N ALA A 190 9.87 0.67 -9.92
CA ALA A 190 9.64 0.68 -11.36
C ALA A 190 10.95 0.76 -12.17
N ALA A 191 11.92 1.55 -11.70
CA ALA A 191 13.24 1.63 -12.33
C ALA A 191 14.00 0.29 -12.22
N VAL A 192 13.93 -0.38 -11.07
CA VAL A 192 14.56 -1.69 -10.88
C VAL A 192 13.88 -2.76 -11.74
N GLU A 193 12.53 -2.83 -11.74
CA GLU A 193 11.78 -3.80 -12.54
C GLU A 193 12.08 -3.63 -14.04
N SER A 194 11.99 -2.41 -14.57
CA SER A 194 12.30 -2.13 -15.98
C SER A 194 13.75 -2.46 -16.35
N ALA A 195 14.72 -2.16 -15.50
CA ALA A 195 16.12 -2.53 -15.72
C ALA A 195 16.32 -4.05 -15.74
N VAL A 196 15.68 -4.78 -14.82
CA VAL A 196 15.74 -6.25 -14.78
C VAL A 196 15.12 -6.86 -16.03
N ILE A 197 14.01 -6.31 -16.54
CA ILE A 197 13.39 -6.77 -17.79
C ILE A 197 14.31 -6.49 -18.99
N ALA A 198 14.92 -5.31 -19.05
CA ALA A 198 15.81 -4.94 -20.16
C ALA A 198 17.09 -5.78 -20.26
N LEU A 199 17.50 -6.44 -19.17
CA LEU A 199 18.68 -7.30 -19.11
C LEU A 199 18.40 -8.77 -19.43
N ARG A 200 17.13 -9.15 -19.64
CA ARG A 200 16.73 -10.51 -20.03
C ARG A 200 16.62 -10.66 -21.54
#